data_AF-A0A139ARE5-F1
#
_entry.id   AF-A0A139ARE5-F1
#
_cell.length_a   1.000
_cell.length_b   1.000
_cell.length_c   1.000
_cell.angle_alpha   90.00
_cell.angle_beta   90.00
_cell.angle_gamma   90.00
#
_symmetry.space_group_name_H-M   'P 1'
#
loop_
_entity.id
_entity.type
_entity.pdbx_description
1 polymer ?
#
loop_
_entity_poly.entity_id
_entity_poly.type
_entity_poly.pdbx_seq_one_letter_code
_entity_poly.pdbx_strand_id
1 'polypeptide(L)'
;MWNDASRTFGAGLYNVSIPVPTTVTAPPTSAMPYRKVLLDPPSVAIGQILQVLSMGLYDPSGTLVGGVYERFTVQDLCGVLDVVKNSSTANSLFYVLTPQAEVLAMSGLGSWDAQQQTLTRLVDAGAGSYVLRTIWEFGADKYPMFNMTAAAIYKYAGGQLNSTFADKQFYAQKYLFQVTTLTFEGFKYVIVSGAPDTDYLGDTIALSDNLMATGRTAQAIMIASAVAVAFIMGFTSVAFTYIFVDRPLSTILDAMRKATKFDFSSIRDGTMKRASIVREINNTQGNFVAMLEVFANALKQNKNLIAGRGTTGSKSVSDVHEKSLESFTLNGPRSPTSANGPSYSTSQLL
;
A
#
# COMPACT_ATOMS: atom_id res chain seq x y z
N MET A 1 5.82 -2.10 -22.37
CA MET A 1 5.50 -0.65 -22.39
C MET A 1 6.72 0.24 -22.59
N TRP A 2 7.62 0.44 -21.61
CA TRP A 2 8.80 1.32 -21.80
C TRP A 2 9.81 0.81 -22.86
N ASN A 3 10.01 -0.51 -22.95
CA ASN A 3 10.85 -1.12 -24.00
C ASN A 3 10.21 -1.09 -25.41
N ASP A 4 8.90 -0.85 -25.52
CA ASP A 4 8.22 -0.81 -26.82
C ASP A 4 8.28 0.59 -27.43
N ALA A 5 8.19 1.65 -26.62
CA ALA A 5 8.32 3.03 -27.09
C ALA A 5 9.74 3.32 -27.64
N SER A 6 10.79 2.84 -26.97
CA SER A 6 12.18 2.99 -27.45
C SER A 6 12.44 2.19 -28.73
N ARG A 7 11.83 1.01 -28.88
CA ARG A 7 11.89 0.20 -30.10
C ARG A 7 11.13 0.83 -31.27
N THR A 8 10.01 1.48 -31.00
CA THR A 8 9.21 2.19 -32.03
C THR A 8 9.97 3.39 -32.60
N PHE A 9 10.77 4.08 -31.79
CA PHE A 9 11.63 5.18 -32.23
C PHE A 9 12.65 4.75 -33.30
N GLY A 10 13.21 3.53 -33.18
CA GLY A 10 14.12 2.98 -34.18
C GLY A 10 13.45 2.54 -35.48
N ALA A 11 12.15 2.24 -35.46
CA ALA A 11 11.41 1.74 -36.63
C ALA A 11 10.72 2.86 -37.45
N GLY A 12 10.38 3.99 -36.82
CA GLY A 12 9.64 5.09 -37.48
C GLY A 12 10.46 5.95 -38.46
N LEU A 13 11.79 5.81 -38.47
CA LEU A 13 12.68 6.63 -39.32
C LEU A 13 12.79 6.15 -40.79
N TYR A 14 12.16 5.03 -41.15
CA TYR A 14 12.42 4.37 -42.44
C TYR A 14 11.50 4.79 -43.60
N ASN A 15 10.50 5.66 -43.41
CA ASN A 15 9.47 5.89 -44.45
C ASN A 15 8.94 7.33 -44.56
N VAL A 16 9.83 8.33 -44.55
CA VAL A 16 9.45 9.71 -44.89
C VAL A 16 10.23 10.16 -46.12
N SER A 17 9.51 10.46 -47.21
CA SER A 17 10.09 11.03 -48.43
C SER A 17 9.73 12.51 -48.47
N ILE A 18 10.75 13.39 -48.52
CA ILE A 18 10.58 14.85 -48.48
C ILE A 18 11.17 15.47 -49.76
N PRO A 19 10.48 16.42 -50.42
CA PRO A 19 11.00 17.14 -51.57
C PRO A 19 12.15 18.09 -51.16
N VAL A 20 13.28 17.96 -51.86
CA VAL A 20 14.51 18.73 -51.60
C VAL A 20 14.46 20.11 -52.28
N PRO A 21 14.72 21.23 -51.56
CA PRO A 21 14.90 22.54 -52.17
C PRO A 21 16.20 22.60 -53.00
N THR A 22 16.13 23.09 -54.23
CA THR A 22 17.16 22.97 -55.28
C THR A 22 18.36 23.93 -55.19
N THR A 23 18.53 24.69 -54.11
CA THR A 23 19.65 25.63 -53.98
C THR A 23 20.33 25.49 -52.64
N VAL A 24 21.35 24.63 -52.59
CA VAL A 24 22.24 24.46 -51.46
C VAL A 24 23.66 24.55 -51.98
N THR A 25 24.41 25.53 -51.50
CA THR A 25 25.85 25.62 -51.71
C THR A 25 26.50 24.40 -51.05
N ALA A 26 27.13 23.53 -51.84
CA ALA A 26 27.77 22.33 -51.34
C ALA A 26 28.84 22.72 -50.29
N PRO A 27 28.84 22.11 -49.09
CA PRO A 27 29.93 22.32 -48.14
C PRO A 27 31.27 21.90 -48.77
N PRO A 28 32.38 22.54 -48.37
CA PRO A 28 33.68 22.29 -48.97
C PRO A 28 34.02 20.79 -48.93
N THR A 29 34.32 20.24 -50.10
CA THR A 29 34.52 18.81 -50.40
C THR A 29 35.69 18.15 -49.66
N SER A 30 36.41 18.85 -48.78
CA SER A 30 37.65 18.34 -48.18
C SER A 30 37.50 17.64 -46.82
N ALA A 31 36.29 17.45 -46.29
CA ALA A 31 36.09 16.98 -44.91
C ALA A 31 35.22 15.71 -44.74
N MET A 32 34.69 15.12 -45.82
CA MET A 32 33.88 13.91 -45.69
C MET A 32 34.78 12.69 -45.41
N PRO A 33 34.51 11.91 -44.36
CA PRO A 33 35.29 10.72 -44.04
C PRO A 33 34.94 9.55 -44.98
N TYR A 34 35.96 8.83 -45.46
CA TYR A 34 35.79 7.66 -46.33
C TYR A 34 34.91 6.60 -45.68
N ARG A 35 33.78 6.27 -46.33
CA ARG A 35 32.80 5.26 -45.90
C ARG A 35 32.27 5.46 -44.48
N LYS A 36 32.20 6.71 -44.01
CA LYS A 36 31.55 7.04 -42.74
C LYS A 36 30.47 8.06 -42.97
N VAL A 37 29.43 7.95 -42.18
CA VAL A 37 28.37 8.94 -42.10
C VAL A 37 28.81 9.98 -41.07
N LEU A 38 28.60 11.25 -41.38
CA LEU A 38 28.85 12.36 -40.47
C LEU A 38 27.52 13.02 -40.14
N LEU A 39 27.21 13.09 -38.86
CA LEU A 39 26.05 13.81 -38.38
C LEU A 39 26.49 15.18 -37.86
N ASP A 40 26.08 16.23 -38.57
CA ASP A 40 26.39 17.60 -38.17
C ASP A 40 25.57 18.00 -36.94
N PRO A 41 26.09 18.92 -36.10
CA PRO A 41 25.30 19.53 -35.04
C PRO A 41 24.06 20.22 -35.60
N PRO A 42 22.97 20.29 -34.82
CA PRO A 42 21.77 20.99 -35.26
C PRO A 42 22.07 22.47 -35.50
N SER A 43 21.50 23.01 -36.56
CA SER A 43 21.62 24.42 -36.93
C SER A 43 20.26 24.99 -37.29
N VAL A 44 20.09 26.30 -37.18
CA VAL A 44 18.85 26.96 -37.61
C VAL A 44 19.12 27.72 -38.89
N ALA A 45 18.41 27.37 -39.97
CA ALA A 45 18.51 28.04 -41.26
C ALA A 45 17.11 28.33 -41.80
N ILE A 46 16.88 29.57 -42.24
CA ILE A 46 15.59 30.01 -42.82
C ILE A 46 14.44 29.71 -41.85
N GLY A 47 14.68 29.89 -40.55
CA GLY A 47 13.72 29.60 -39.49
C GLY A 47 13.51 28.11 -39.17
N GLN A 48 14.01 27.18 -39.97
CA GLN A 48 13.90 25.76 -39.67
C GLN A 48 15.12 25.27 -38.88
N ILE A 49 14.90 24.43 -37.88
CA ILE A 49 16.00 23.74 -37.22
C ILE A 49 16.27 22.46 -38.00
N LEU A 50 17.47 22.35 -38.53
CA LEU A 50 17.92 21.25 -39.37
C LEU A 50 19.02 20.49 -38.65
N GLN A 51 19.02 19.17 -38.82
CA GLN A 51 20.22 18.37 -38.65
C GLN A 51 20.56 17.69 -39.97
N VAL A 52 21.83 17.72 -40.34
CA VAL A 52 22.29 17.20 -41.63
C VAL A 52 23.13 15.96 -41.40
N LEU A 53 22.76 14.88 -42.07
CA LEU A 53 23.54 13.67 -42.17
C LEU A 53 24.20 13.65 -43.53
N SER A 54 25.53 13.64 -43.53
CA SER A 54 26.33 13.70 -44.74
C SER A 54 27.15 12.43 -44.92
N MET A 55 27.27 11.99 -46.16
CA MET A 55 28.07 10.83 -46.54
C MET A 55 28.81 11.12 -47.83
N GLY A 56 30.12 10.85 -47.86
CA GLY A 56 30.90 10.92 -49.09
C GLY A 56 30.65 9.72 -50.00
N LEU A 57 30.50 9.98 -51.30
CA LEU A 57 30.51 8.97 -52.35
C LEU A 57 31.91 8.88 -52.91
N TYR A 58 32.45 7.67 -52.99
CA TYR A 58 33.82 7.45 -53.46
C TYR A 58 33.84 6.42 -54.59
N ASP A 59 34.73 6.63 -55.55
CA ASP A 59 35.00 5.64 -56.58
C ASP A 59 35.76 4.43 -56.00
N PRO A 60 35.94 3.34 -56.80
CA PRO A 60 36.69 2.17 -56.35
C PRO A 60 38.15 2.46 -55.98
N SER A 61 38.77 3.52 -56.50
CA SER A 61 40.12 3.96 -56.12
C SER A 61 40.16 4.74 -54.79
N GLY A 62 39.01 5.05 -54.19
CA GLY A 62 38.90 5.80 -52.95
C GLY A 62 38.88 7.32 -53.13
N THR A 63 38.73 7.82 -54.36
CA THR A 63 38.60 9.25 -54.65
C THR A 63 37.17 9.72 -54.39
N LEU A 64 36.99 10.83 -53.69
CA LEU A 64 35.67 11.42 -53.45
C LEU A 64 35.08 11.92 -54.79
N VAL A 65 33.96 11.33 -55.21
CA VAL A 65 33.24 11.68 -56.44
C VAL A 65 32.00 12.52 -56.20
N GLY A 66 31.51 12.56 -54.96
CA GLY A 66 30.34 13.36 -54.59
C GLY A 66 29.97 13.20 -53.13
N GLY A 67 28.82 13.75 -52.73
CA GLY A 67 28.29 13.63 -51.38
C GLY A 67 26.77 13.49 -51.40
N VAL A 68 26.24 12.74 -50.44
CA VAL A 68 24.81 12.64 -50.14
C VAL A 68 24.56 13.41 -48.85
N TYR A 69 23.49 14.21 -48.84
CA TYR A 69 23.05 14.95 -47.67
C TYR A 69 21.59 14.61 -47.41
N GLU A 70 21.32 14.02 -46.25
CA GLU A 70 19.97 13.83 -45.74
C GLU A 70 19.71 14.90 -44.67
N ARG A 71 18.52 15.50 -44.71
CA ARG A 71 18.14 16.57 -43.78
C ARG A 71 16.95 16.13 -42.96
N PHE A 72 17.08 16.24 -41.65
CA PHE A 72 15.97 16.02 -40.74
C PHE A 72 15.55 17.36 -40.16
N THR A 73 14.26 17.67 -40.25
CA THR A 73 13.72 18.84 -39.57
C THR A 73 13.37 18.44 -38.13
N VAL A 74 13.64 19.34 -37.19
CA VAL A 74 13.23 19.14 -35.79
C VAL A 74 11.72 19.02 -35.65
N GLN A 75 10.97 19.65 -36.53
CA GLN A 75 9.52 19.61 -36.45
C GLN A 75 8.97 18.25 -36.82
N ASP A 76 9.59 17.53 -37.77
CA ASP A 76 9.29 16.11 -37.99
C ASP A 76 9.58 15.30 -36.72
N LEU A 77 10.71 15.58 -36.05
CA LEU A 77 11.06 14.95 -34.78
C LEU A 77 10.03 15.26 -33.68
N CYS A 78 9.53 16.50 -33.58
CA CYS A 78 8.45 16.86 -32.67
C CYS A 78 7.17 16.10 -33.00
N GLY A 79 6.83 15.95 -34.28
CA GLY A 79 5.71 15.13 -34.73
C GLY A 79 5.83 13.66 -34.30
N VAL A 80 7.02 13.07 -34.42
CA VAL A 80 7.29 11.72 -33.91
C VAL A 80 7.12 11.66 -32.39
N LEU A 81 7.64 12.65 -31.64
CA LEU A 81 7.46 12.72 -30.19
C LEU A 81 5.99 12.90 -29.80
N ASP A 82 5.20 13.61 -30.60
CA ASP A 82 3.75 13.76 -30.39
C ASP A 82 3.01 12.43 -30.59
N VAL A 83 3.39 11.63 -31.58
CA VAL A 83 2.86 10.27 -31.75
C VAL A 83 3.18 9.41 -30.53
N VAL A 84 4.42 9.47 -30.03
CA VAL A 84 4.82 8.74 -28.81
C VAL A 84 4.03 9.21 -27.59
N LYS A 85 3.87 10.53 -27.43
CA LYS A 85 3.05 11.13 -26.37
C LYS A 85 1.61 10.64 -26.41
N ASN A 86 1.00 10.59 -27.60
CA ASN A 86 -0.37 10.13 -27.79
C ASN A 86 -0.56 8.64 -27.46
N SER A 87 0.50 7.85 -27.52
CA SER A 87 0.50 6.43 -27.07
C SER A 87 0.84 6.25 -25.58
N SER A 88 1.16 7.34 -24.89
CA SER A 88 1.58 7.37 -23.47
C SER A 88 0.47 7.97 -22.59
N THR A 89 0.79 8.35 -21.35
CA THR A 89 -0.17 9.02 -20.47
C THR A 89 -0.45 10.45 -20.95
N ALA A 90 -1.65 10.98 -20.66
CA ALA A 90 -2.09 12.27 -21.18
C ALA A 90 -1.16 13.45 -20.81
N ASN A 91 -0.58 13.41 -19.60
CA ASN A 91 0.30 14.47 -19.10
C ASN A 91 1.80 14.16 -19.32
N SER A 92 2.11 13.18 -20.19
CA SER A 92 3.50 12.87 -20.53
C SER A 92 4.16 13.96 -21.37
N LEU A 93 5.47 14.09 -21.18
CA LEU A 93 6.35 14.98 -21.92
C LEU A 93 7.58 14.21 -22.36
N PHE A 94 7.88 14.33 -23.66
CA PHE A 94 9.07 13.81 -24.28
C PHE A 94 9.87 14.96 -24.86
N TYR A 95 11.18 14.97 -24.64
CA TYR A 95 12.05 15.95 -25.26
C TYR A 95 13.46 15.39 -25.47
N VAL A 96 14.18 16.00 -26.39
CA VAL A 96 15.54 15.61 -26.77
C VAL A 96 16.46 16.81 -26.56
N LEU A 97 17.58 16.60 -25.87
CA LEU A 97 18.61 17.60 -25.66
C LEU A 97 19.88 17.27 -26.43
N THR A 98 20.59 18.32 -26.83
CA THR A 98 21.97 18.24 -27.33
C THR A 98 22.97 18.16 -26.16
N PRO A 99 24.22 17.77 -26.42
CA PRO A 99 25.30 17.80 -25.41
C PRO A 99 25.57 19.19 -24.83
N GLN A 100 25.14 20.25 -25.52
CA GLN A 100 25.27 21.66 -25.15
C GLN A 100 24.07 22.16 -24.33
N ALA A 101 23.16 21.27 -23.91
CA ALA A 101 21.92 21.62 -23.21
C ALA A 101 20.97 22.48 -24.03
N GLU A 102 21.01 22.33 -25.36
CA GLU A 102 20.02 22.92 -26.26
C GLU A 102 18.85 21.95 -26.43
N VAL A 103 17.64 22.47 -26.54
CA VAL A 103 16.43 21.67 -26.71
C VAL A 103 16.24 21.42 -28.20
N LEU A 104 16.57 20.20 -28.62
CA LEU A 104 16.46 19.80 -30.02
C LEU A 104 15.00 19.60 -30.42
N ALA A 105 14.20 18.90 -29.62
CA ALA A 105 12.78 18.64 -29.91
C ALA A 105 11.99 18.44 -28.62
N MET A 106 10.68 18.72 -28.66
CA MET A 106 9.77 18.58 -27.51
C MET A 106 8.35 18.25 -27.98
N SER A 107 7.70 17.28 -27.33
CA SER A 107 6.30 16.93 -27.58
C SER A 107 5.34 17.97 -27.01
N GLY A 108 4.15 18.10 -27.61
CA GLY A 108 3.03 18.89 -27.11
C GLY A 108 3.14 20.38 -27.42
N LEU A 109 4.01 20.76 -28.35
CA LEU A 109 4.19 22.16 -28.76
C LEU A 109 3.14 22.63 -29.79
N GLY A 110 2.37 21.70 -30.38
CA GLY A 110 1.31 22.00 -31.33
C GLY A 110 1.84 22.19 -32.76
N SER A 111 1.39 23.24 -33.44
CA SER A 111 1.72 23.52 -34.84
C SER A 111 3.20 23.77 -35.09
N TRP A 112 3.64 23.60 -36.35
CA TRP A 112 5.00 23.87 -36.81
C TRP A 112 5.54 25.24 -36.37
N ASP A 113 4.75 26.31 -36.51
CA ASP A 113 5.14 27.66 -36.13
C ASP A 113 5.38 27.80 -34.62
N ALA A 114 4.51 27.18 -33.82
CA ALA A 114 4.63 27.16 -32.37
C ALA A 114 5.87 26.37 -31.91
N GLN A 115 6.18 25.26 -32.58
CA GLN A 115 7.41 24.49 -32.35
C GLN A 115 8.64 25.35 -32.62
N GLN A 116 8.70 26.00 -33.79
CA GLN A 116 9.81 26.87 -34.16
C GLN A 116 10.00 28.03 -33.19
N GLN A 117 8.93 28.77 -32.86
CA GLN A 117 8.99 29.90 -31.93
C GLN A 117 9.39 29.48 -30.51
N THR A 118 8.99 28.29 -30.10
CA THR A 118 9.31 27.76 -28.77
C THR A 118 10.73 27.25 -28.68
N LEU A 119 11.24 26.55 -29.70
CA LEU A 119 12.55 25.91 -29.67
C LEU A 119 13.68 26.82 -30.14
N THR A 120 13.38 27.92 -30.83
CA THR A 120 14.39 28.87 -31.31
C THR A 120 14.30 30.22 -30.63
N ARG A 121 15.42 30.95 -30.70
CA ARG A 121 15.49 32.37 -30.39
C ARG A 121 16.26 33.10 -31.47
N LEU A 122 15.87 34.35 -31.71
CA LEU A 122 16.59 35.24 -32.61
C LEU A 122 17.86 35.74 -31.91
N VAL A 123 19.01 35.60 -32.56
CA VAL A 123 20.30 36.11 -32.07
C VAL A 123 20.65 37.41 -32.75
N ASP A 124 20.43 37.48 -34.06
CA ASP A 124 20.67 38.68 -34.85
C ASP A 124 19.45 38.95 -35.73
N ALA A 125 18.73 40.03 -35.42
CA ALA A 125 17.56 40.46 -36.15
C ALA A 125 17.88 40.98 -37.56
N GLY A 126 19.06 41.57 -37.76
CA GLY A 126 19.49 42.11 -39.06
C GLY A 126 19.87 40.99 -40.04
N ALA A 127 20.45 39.91 -39.53
CA ALA A 127 20.81 38.74 -40.32
C ALA A 127 19.70 37.67 -40.38
N GLY A 128 18.64 37.80 -39.58
CA GLY A 128 17.62 36.76 -39.42
C GLY A 128 18.21 35.46 -38.86
N SER A 129 19.23 35.56 -38.01
CA SER A 129 19.96 34.41 -37.48
C SER A 129 19.29 33.92 -36.20
N TYR A 130 18.96 32.63 -36.18
CA TYR A 130 18.32 31.95 -35.07
C TYR A 130 19.26 30.91 -34.48
N VAL A 131 19.09 30.64 -33.18
CA VAL A 131 19.74 29.51 -32.51
C VAL A 131 18.71 28.74 -31.69
N LEU A 132 19.06 27.50 -31.35
CA LEU A 132 18.27 26.71 -30.42
C LEU A 132 18.27 27.34 -29.04
N ARG A 133 17.13 27.20 -28.35
CA ARG A 133 17.04 27.58 -26.95
C ARG A 133 17.70 26.53 -26.07
N THR A 134 18.35 27.00 -25.03
CA THR A 134 18.91 26.16 -23.98
C THR A 134 17.87 25.85 -22.91
N ILE A 135 18.12 24.82 -22.10
CA ILE A 135 17.24 24.43 -20.99
C ILE A 135 16.95 25.57 -19.99
N TRP A 136 17.82 26.59 -19.95
CA TRP A 136 17.71 27.75 -19.05
C TRP A 136 16.69 28.79 -19.50
N GLU A 137 16.27 28.73 -20.75
CA GLU A 137 15.38 29.72 -21.35
C GLU A 137 13.89 29.33 -21.24
N PHE A 138 13.61 28.15 -20.71
CA PHE A 138 12.26 27.65 -20.48
C PHE A 138 11.87 27.91 -19.02
N GLY A 139 11.05 28.94 -18.80
CA GLY A 139 10.58 29.33 -17.48
C GLY A 139 9.69 28.26 -16.83
N ALA A 140 9.83 28.09 -15.52
CA ALA A 140 9.04 27.14 -14.73
C ALA A 140 7.53 27.45 -14.75
N ASP A 141 7.15 28.72 -14.94
CA ASP A 141 5.73 29.12 -14.99
C ASP A 141 5.01 28.57 -16.24
N LYS A 142 5.73 28.50 -17.37
CA LYS A 142 5.18 28.04 -18.65
C LYS A 142 5.45 26.55 -18.90
N TYR A 143 6.62 26.07 -18.47
CA TYR A 143 7.06 24.70 -18.70
C TYR A 143 7.56 24.05 -17.39
N PRO A 144 6.69 23.87 -16.38
CA PRO A 144 7.11 23.44 -15.03
C PRO A 144 7.80 22.08 -15.02
N MET A 145 7.20 21.08 -15.67
CA MET A 145 7.77 19.74 -15.74
C MET A 145 9.11 19.75 -16.48
N PHE A 146 9.18 20.38 -17.65
CA PHE A 146 10.43 20.48 -18.42
C PHE A 146 11.55 21.14 -17.62
N ASN A 147 11.29 22.31 -17.01
CA ASN A 147 12.30 23.05 -16.27
C ASN A 147 12.86 22.21 -15.12
N MET A 148 11.98 21.54 -14.38
CA MET A 148 12.36 20.68 -13.28
C MET A 148 13.14 19.44 -13.73
N THR A 149 12.66 18.71 -14.75
CA THR A 149 13.35 17.50 -15.24
C THR A 149 14.68 17.85 -15.90
N ALA A 150 14.76 18.95 -16.66
CA ALA A 150 16.00 19.41 -17.28
C ALA A 150 17.05 19.83 -16.24
N ALA A 151 16.65 20.56 -15.20
CA ALA A 151 17.55 20.92 -14.10
C ALA A 151 18.08 19.70 -13.35
N ALA A 152 17.20 18.71 -13.08
CA ALA A 152 17.59 17.47 -12.42
C ALA A 152 18.59 16.65 -13.25
N ILE A 153 18.38 16.55 -14.57
CA ILE A 153 19.28 15.84 -15.48
C ILE A 153 20.61 16.56 -15.62
N TYR A 154 20.61 17.88 -15.76
CA TYR A 154 21.84 18.66 -15.83
C TYR A 154 22.68 18.48 -14.56
N LYS A 155 22.04 18.52 -13.38
CA LYS A 155 22.70 18.24 -12.10
C LYS A 155 23.23 16.81 -12.03
N TYR A 156 22.45 15.84 -12.50
CA TYR A 156 22.86 14.43 -12.53
C TYR A 156 24.08 14.20 -13.43
N ALA A 157 24.14 14.88 -14.57
CA ALA A 157 25.27 14.84 -15.50
C ALA A 157 26.49 15.68 -15.03
N GLY A 158 26.52 16.13 -13.77
CA GLY A 158 27.62 16.93 -13.23
C GLY A 158 27.77 18.31 -13.88
N GLY A 159 26.69 18.85 -14.46
CA GLY A 159 26.70 20.09 -15.23
C GLY A 159 27.25 19.94 -16.65
N GLN A 160 27.45 18.72 -17.14
CA GLN A 160 28.02 18.46 -18.46
C GLN A 160 27.26 17.34 -19.17
N LEU A 161 26.30 17.70 -20.04
CA LEU A 161 25.51 16.72 -20.80
C LEU A 161 26.32 15.97 -21.87
N ASN A 162 27.50 16.48 -22.23
CA ASN A 162 28.44 15.78 -23.11
C ASN A 162 29.14 14.58 -22.43
N SER A 163 29.18 14.54 -21.10
CA SER A 163 29.78 13.44 -20.35
C SER A 163 28.94 12.18 -20.47
N THR A 164 29.54 11.00 -20.47
CA THR A 164 28.78 9.74 -20.42
C THR A 164 28.16 9.60 -19.04
N PHE A 165 26.84 9.46 -18.98
CA PHE A 165 26.10 9.15 -17.77
C PHE A 165 25.12 8.02 -18.06
N ALA A 166 24.87 7.18 -17.05
CA ALA A 166 24.00 6.02 -17.21
C ALA A 166 22.53 6.44 -17.34
N ASP A 167 21.78 5.68 -18.13
CA ASP A 167 20.33 5.75 -18.15
C ASP A 167 19.77 5.55 -16.75
N LYS A 168 18.82 6.40 -16.36
CA LYS A 168 18.31 6.41 -15.00
C LYS A 168 16.90 6.96 -14.92
N GLN A 169 16.12 6.40 -14.01
CA GLN A 169 14.83 6.92 -13.60
C GLN A 169 14.98 7.80 -12.37
N PHE A 170 14.23 8.89 -12.34
CA PHE A 170 14.23 9.89 -11.30
C PHE A 170 12.81 10.17 -10.85
N TYR A 171 12.70 10.52 -9.57
CA TYR A 171 11.49 11.01 -8.97
C TYR A 171 11.77 12.38 -8.38
N ALA A 172 11.10 13.43 -8.88
CA ALA A 172 11.27 14.80 -8.40
C ALA A 172 9.92 15.53 -8.38
N GLN A 173 9.61 16.18 -7.24
CA GLN A 173 8.42 17.03 -7.04
C GLN A 173 7.12 16.48 -7.67
N LYS A 174 6.84 15.17 -7.50
CA LYS A 174 5.66 14.45 -8.02
C LYS A 174 5.70 14.09 -9.51
N TYR A 175 6.86 14.12 -10.14
CA TYR A 175 7.03 13.63 -11.50
C TYR A 175 7.99 12.44 -11.49
N LEU A 176 7.63 11.42 -12.25
CA LEU A 176 8.49 10.30 -12.58
C LEU A 176 9.01 10.52 -13.99
N PHE A 177 10.32 10.50 -14.16
CA PHE A 177 10.95 10.66 -15.47
C PHE A 177 12.16 9.77 -15.64
N GLN A 178 12.43 9.40 -16.88
CA GLN A 178 13.59 8.62 -17.28
C GLN A 178 14.43 9.44 -18.25
N VAL A 179 15.75 9.34 -18.07
CA VAL A 179 16.72 9.79 -19.06
C VAL A 179 17.34 8.58 -19.74
N THR A 180 17.43 8.65 -21.07
CA THR A 180 18.14 7.69 -21.90
C THR A 180 19.09 8.42 -22.82
N THR A 181 20.30 7.91 -22.96
CA THR A 181 21.31 8.47 -23.87
C THR A 181 21.44 7.61 -25.12
N LEU A 182 21.43 8.25 -26.29
CA LEU A 182 21.63 7.59 -27.58
C LEU A 182 22.78 8.27 -28.31
N THR A 183 23.82 7.52 -28.67
CA THR A 183 24.89 8.01 -29.52
C THR A 183 24.72 7.43 -30.92
N PHE A 184 24.56 8.29 -31.92
CA PHE A 184 24.42 7.92 -33.32
C PHE A 184 25.40 8.72 -34.17
N GLU A 185 26.23 8.02 -34.95
CA GLU A 185 27.28 8.62 -35.80
C GLU A 185 28.15 9.68 -35.09
N GLY A 186 28.49 9.40 -33.83
CA GLY A 186 29.32 10.28 -33.00
C GLY A 186 28.58 11.45 -32.33
N PHE A 187 27.32 11.69 -32.68
CA PHE A 187 26.47 12.68 -32.02
C PHE A 187 25.68 12.03 -30.88
N LYS A 188 25.65 12.68 -29.72
CA LYS A 188 24.94 12.20 -28.52
C LYS A 188 23.62 12.94 -28.34
N TYR A 189 22.53 12.19 -28.27
CA TYR A 189 21.20 12.65 -27.90
C TYR A 189 20.90 12.27 -26.45
N VAL A 190 20.32 13.20 -25.70
CA VAL A 190 19.76 12.93 -24.37
C VAL A 190 18.24 12.97 -24.50
N ILE A 191 17.62 11.80 -24.43
CA ILE A 191 16.18 11.63 -24.56
C ILE A 191 15.59 11.59 -23.15
N VAL A 192 14.57 12.41 -22.92
CA VAL A 192 13.89 12.47 -21.64
C VAL A 192 12.42 12.21 -21.86
N SER A 193 11.85 11.39 -20.99
CA SER A 193 10.43 11.09 -20.94
C SER A 193 9.97 11.15 -19.50
N GLY A 194 8.88 11.85 -19.25
CA GLY A 194 8.36 12.00 -17.90
C GLY A 194 6.87 12.26 -17.89
N ALA A 195 6.22 11.94 -16.78
CA ALA A 195 4.84 12.33 -16.51
C ALA A 195 4.64 12.50 -14.99
N PRO A 196 3.53 13.11 -14.56
CA PRO A 196 3.12 13.12 -13.16
C PRO A 196 3.08 11.70 -12.58
N ASP A 197 3.44 11.56 -11.32
CA ASP A 197 3.36 10.29 -10.60
C ASP A 197 1.93 9.74 -10.53
N THR A 198 0.94 10.62 -10.45
CA THR A 198 -0.49 10.29 -10.53
C THR A 198 -0.89 9.64 -11.84
N ASP A 199 -0.20 9.92 -12.95
CA ASP A 199 -0.51 9.29 -14.23
C ASP A 199 -0.06 7.82 -14.28
N TYR A 200 0.99 7.45 -13.52
CA TYR A 200 1.51 6.08 -13.47
C TYR A 200 1.00 5.29 -12.27
N LEU A 201 0.82 5.97 -11.14
CA LEU A 201 0.52 5.38 -9.84
C LEU A 201 -0.85 5.83 -9.31
N GLY A 202 -1.64 6.58 -10.08
CA GLY A 202 -2.91 7.17 -9.63
C GLY A 202 -3.83 6.16 -8.98
N ASP A 203 -4.03 5.00 -9.61
CA ASP A 203 -4.86 3.93 -9.07
C ASP A 203 -4.28 3.34 -7.77
N THR A 204 -2.95 3.22 -7.68
CA THR A 204 -2.27 2.73 -6.47
C THR A 204 -2.32 3.75 -5.34
N ILE A 205 -2.18 5.04 -5.63
CA ILE A 205 -2.28 6.14 -4.67
C ILE A 205 -3.72 6.23 -4.16
N ALA A 206 -4.70 6.20 -5.07
CA ALA A 206 -6.13 6.17 -4.72
C ALA A 206 -6.48 4.94 -3.88
N LEU A 207 -5.93 3.77 -4.21
CA LEU A 207 -6.09 2.56 -3.43
C LEU A 207 -5.46 2.71 -2.04
N SER A 208 -4.27 3.26 -1.92
CA SER A 208 -3.60 3.53 -0.65
C SER A 208 -4.42 4.45 0.24
N ASP A 209 -4.95 5.54 -0.31
CA ASP A 209 -5.80 6.48 0.44
C ASP A 209 -7.11 5.82 0.90
N ASN A 210 -7.73 5.02 0.03
CA ASN A 210 -8.91 4.23 0.38
C ASN A 210 -8.60 3.18 1.47
N LEU A 211 -7.43 2.55 1.42
CA LEU A 211 -6.99 1.59 2.44
C LEU A 211 -6.70 2.28 3.77
N MET A 212 -6.12 3.49 3.78
CA MET A 212 -5.90 4.26 5.01
C MET A 212 -7.21 4.74 5.63
N ALA A 213 -8.17 5.21 4.81
CA ALA A 213 -9.50 5.57 5.27
C ALA A 213 -10.25 4.36 5.83
N THR A 214 -10.24 3.24 5.10
CA THR A 214 -10.88 1.98 5.52
C THR A 214 -10.20 1.44 6.77
N GLY A 215 -8.88 1.48 6.86
CA GLY A 215 -8.10 1.04 8.02
C GLY A 215 -8.45 1.83 9.29
N ARG A 216 -8.60 3.15 9.20
CA ARG A 216 -9.06 3.98 10.33
C ARG A 216 -10.47 3.61 10.80
N THR A 217 -11.40 3.37 9.87
CA THR A 217 -12.76 2.96 10.22
C THR A 217 -12.80 1.56 10.86
N ALA A 218 -12.05 0.60 10.31
CA ALA A 218 -11.96 -0.75 10.84
C ALA A 218 -11.31 -0.77 12.25
N GLN A 219 -10.26 0.03 12.47
CA GLN A 219 -9.62 0.16 13.77
C GLN A 219 -10.58 0.76 14.82
N ALA A 220 -11.35 1.79 14.45
CA ALA A 220 -12.35 2.38 15.34
C ALA A 220 -13.45 1.38 15.74
N ILE A 221 -13.95 0.59 14.78
CA ILE A 221 -14.94 -0.47 15.05
C ILE A 221 -14.36 -1.55 15.97
N MET A 222 -13.11 -1.98 15.73
CA MET A 222 -12.46 -2.96 16.59
C MET A 222 -12.32 -2.45 18.04
N ILE A 223 -11.85 -1.23 18.23
CA ILE A 223 -11.71 -0.64 19.58
C ILE A 223 -13.09 -0.53 20.25
N ALA A 224 -14.11 -0.04 19.54
CA ALA A 224 -15.46 0.07 20.07
C ALA A 224 -16.04 -1.30 20.47
N SER A 225 -15.83 -2.34 19.65
CA SER A 225 -16.30 -3.70 19.94
C SER A 225 -15.58 -4.32 21.14
N ALA A 226 -14.26 -4.12 21.26
CA ALA A 226 -13.48 -4.64 22.38
C ALA A 226 -13.91 -4.00 23.71
N VAL A 227 -14.14 -2.68 23.71
CA VAL A 227 -14.63 -1.95 24.88
C VAL A 227 -16.03 -2.46 25.26
N ALA A 228 -16.94 -2.61 24.29
CA ALA A 228 -18.30 -3.12 24.55
C ALA A 228 -18.30 -4.52 25.17
N VAL A 229 -17.48 -5.44 24.65
CA VAL A 229 -17.37 -6.81 25.19
C VAL A 229 -16.81 -6.79 26.61
N ALA A 230 -15.78 -5.98 26.89
CA ALA A 230 -15.20 -5.86 28.22
C ALA A 230 -16.23 -5.33 29.24
N PHE A 231 -17.03 -4.34 28.87
CA PHE A 231 -18.10 -3.82 29.72
C PHE A 231 -19.20 -4.86 29.98
N ILE A 232 -19.65 -5.57 28.93
CA ILE A 232 -20.69 -6.59 29.08
C ILE A 232 -20.20 -7.74 29.96
N MET A 233 -18.98 -8.24 29.74
CA MET A 233 -18.41 -9.31 30.58
C MET A 233 -18.16 -8.85 32.02
N GLY A 234 -17.71 -7.62 32.22
CA GLY A 234 -17.53 -7.04 33.56
C GLY A 234 -18.85 -6.94 34.31
N PHE A 235 -19.88 -6.38 33.67
CA PHE A 235 -21.19 -6.21 34.31
C PHE A 235 -21.88 -7.54 34.58
N THR A 236 -21.82 -8.49 33.64
CA THR A 236 -22.40 -9.82 33.82
C THR A 236 -21.69 -10.61 34.92
N SER A 237 -20.36 -10.51 35.03
CA SER A 237 -19.59 -11.16 36.10
C SER A 237 -19.97 -10.64 37.50
N VAL A 238 -20.06 -9.31 37.66
CA VAL A 238 -20.44 -8.69 38.93
C VAL A 238 -21.90 -9.03 39.30
N ALA A 239 -22.82 -8.92 38.33
CA ALA A 239 -24.23 -9.25 38.55
C ALA A 239 -24.42 -10.73 38.91
N PHE A 240 -23.70 -11.64 38.25
CA PHE A 240 -23.74 -13.06 38.55
C PHE A 240 -23.25 -13.35 39.97
N THR A 241 -22.09 -12.80 40.34
CA THR A 241 -21.52 -12.97 41.68
C THR A 241 -22.49 -12.46 42.76
N TYR A 242 -23.05 -11.27 42.57
CA TYR A 242 -24.00 -10.70 43.52
C TYR A 242 -25.28 -11.54 43.68
N ILE A 243 -25.88 -11.97 42.56
CA ILE A 243 -27.16 -12.69 42.56
C ILE A 243 -26.99 -14.12 43.10
N PHE A 244 -25.96 -14.83 42.66
CA PHE A 244 -25.82 -16.26 42.92
C PHE A 244 -24.94 -16.60 44.14
N VAL A 245 -24.04 -15.71 44.57
CA VAL A 245 -23.12 -15.96 45.68
C VAL A 245 -23.49 -15.12 46.90
N ASP A 246 -23.46 -13.79 46.78
CA ASP A 246 -23.62 -12.90 47.94
C ASP A 246 -25.01 -12.99 48.57
N ARG A 247 -26.07 -12.95 47.75
CA ARG A 247 -27.46 -12.95 48.24
C ARG A 247 -27.85 -14.22 49.02
N PRO A 248 -27.55 -15.46 48.57
CA PRO A 248 -27.83 -16.65 49.36
C PRO A 248 -26.94 -16.76 50.61
N LEU A 249 -25.67 -16.33 50.55
CA LEU A 249 -24.78 -16.31 51.72
C LEU A 249 -25.29 -15.36 52.81
N SER A 250 -25.71 -14.14 52.44
CA SER A 250 -26.27 -13.19 53.42
C SER A 250 -27.52 -13.74 54.10
N THR A 251 -28.36 -14.45 53.33
CA THR A 251 -29.58 -15.09 53.85
C THR A 251 -29.25 -16.20 54.87
N ILE A 252 -28.21 -17.01 54.59
CA ILE A 252 -27.73 -18.05 55.52
C ILE A 252 -27.14 -17.40 56.78
N LEU A 253 -26.34 -16.34 56.64
CA LEU A 253 -25.73 -15.64 57.77
C LEU A 253 -26.80 -15.00 58.68
N ASP A 254 -27.84 -14.41 58.11
CA ASP A 254 -28.98 -13.88 58.87
C ASP A 254 -29.74 -15.00 59.59
N ALA A 255 -29.95 -16.14 58.94
CA ALA A 255 -30.54 -17.33 59.55
C ALA A 255 -29.70 -17.85 60.73
N MET A 256 -28.38 -17.97 60.56
CA MET A 256 -27.43 -18.34 61.62
C MET A 256 -27.47 -17.34 62.79
N ARG A 257 -27.55 -16.03 62.49
CA ARG A 257 -27.63 -14.98 63.51
C ARG A 257 -28.92 -15.02 64.32
N LYS A 258 -30.04 -15.43 63.70
CA LYS A 258 -31.31 -15.66 64.41
C LYS A 258 -31.27 -16.97 65.22
N ALA A 259 -30.70 -18.03 64.67
CA ALA A 259 -30.56 -19.32 65.35
C ALA A 259 -29.67 -19.24 66.60
N THR A 260 -28.58 -18.46 66.58
CA THR A 260 -27.73 -18.21 67.76
C THR A 260 -28.45 -17.43 68.87
N LYS A 261 -29.54 -16.73 68.55
CA LYS A 261 -30.44 -16.08 69.51
C LYS A 261 -31.64 -16.97 69.91
N PHE A 262 -31.62 -18.26 69.52
CA PHE A 262 -32.70 -19.23 69.73
C PHE A 262 -34.07 -18.82 69.16
N ASP A 263 -34.09 -17.92 68.17
CA ASP A 263 -35.31 -17.51 67.48
C ASP A 263 -35.51 -18.33 66.20
N PHE A 264 -36.26 -19.42 66.33
CA PHE A 264 -36.55 -20.38 65.24
C PHE A 264 -37.83 -20.06 64.47
N SER A 265 -38.45 -18.89 64.69
CA SER A 265 -39.69 -18.48 64.02
C SER A 265 -39.58 -18.54 62.49
N SER A 266 -38.46 -18.09 61.93
CA SER A 266 -38.22 -18.04 60.48
C SER A 266 -38.12 -19.41 59.78
N ILE A 267 -37.74 -20.47 60.49
CA ILE A 267 -37.66 -21.84 59.96
C ILE A 267 -39.05 -22.47 59.93
N ARG A 268 -39.88 -22.18 60.94
CA ARG A 268 -41.24 -22.71 61.05
C ARG A 268 -42.17 -22.17 59.97
N ASP A 269 -41.99 -20.92 59.57
CA ASP A 269 -42.87 -20.26 58.59
C ASP A 269 -42.53 -20.62 57.13
N GLY A 270 -41.59 -21.54 56.89
CA GLY A 270 -41.27 -22.07 55.56
C GLY A 270 -40.59 -21.07 54.60
N THR A 271 -40.22 -19.88 55.09
CA THR A 271 -39.65 -18.79 54.29
C THR A 271 -38.24 -19.08 53.75
N MET A 272 -37.53 -20.08 54.28
CA MET A 272 -36.19 -20.46 53.82
C MET A 272 -36.16 -21.45 52.63
N LYS A 273 -37.32 -21.84 52.07
CA LYS A 273 -37.39 -22.75 50.90
C LYS A 273 -37.00 -22.12 49.55
N ARG A 274 -36.38 -20.93 49.51
CA ARG A 274 -35.88 -20.39 48.25
C ARG A 274 -34.54 -21.06 47.89
N ALA A 275 -34.64 -22.09 47.07
CA ALA A 275 -33.52 -22.83 46.53
C ALA A 275 -32.57 -21.90 45.75
N SER A 276 -31.28 -21.95 46.09
CA SER A 276 -30.23 -21.48 45.19
C SER A 276 -30.19 -22.37 43.94
N ILE A 277 -30.01 -21.77 42.76
CA ILE A 277 -29.85 -22.52 41.50
C ILE A 277 -28.51 -23.27 41.48
N VAL A 278 -27.51 -22.79 42.22
CA VAL A 278 -26.22 -23.47 42.36
C VAL A 278 -26.42 -24.68 43.26
N ARG A 279 -26.37 -25.88 42.67
CA ARG A 279 -26.66 -27.17 43.30
C ARG A 279 -25.89 -27.39 44.60
N GLU A 280 -24.65 -26.93 44.67
CA GLU A 280 -23.78 -27.07 45.85
C GLU A 280 -24.22 -26.16 47.01
N ILE A 281 -24.58 -24.90 46.71
CA ILE A 281 -25.10 -23.95 47.71
C ILE A 281 -26.46 -24.43 48.20
N ASN A 282 -27.30 -24.96 47.30
CA ASN A 282 -28.59 -25.54 47.67
C ASN A 282 -28.43 -26.77 48.58
N ASN A 283 -27.49 -27.67 48.27
CA ASN A 283 -27.19 -28.81 49.12
C ASN A 283 -26.66 -28.38 50.49
N THR A 284 -25.79 -27.37 50.54
CA THR A 284 -25.26 -26.83 51.79
C THR A 284 -26.35 -26.16 52.62
N GLN A 285 -27.26 -25.40 51.99
CA GLN A 285 -28.45 -24.84 52.63
C GLN A 285 -29.35 -25.93 53.20
N GLY A 286 -29.61 -26.99 52.43
CA GLY A 286 -30.39 -28.15 52.87
C GLY A 286 -29.78 -28.84 54.09
N ASN A 287 -28.48 -29.10 54.06
CA ASN A 287 -27.75 -29.71 55.18
C ASN A 287 -27.77 -28.83 56.44
N PHE A 288 -27.64 -27.51 56.27
CA PHE A 288 -27.69 -26.57 57.38
C PHE A 288 -29.07 -26.49 58.03
N VAL A 289 -30.14 -26.45 57.24
CA VAL A 289 -31.52 -26.48 57.76
C VAL A 289 -31.80 -27.79 58.48
N ALA A 290 -31.37 -28.93 57.92
CA ALA A 290 -31.48 -30.23 58.59
C ALA A 290 -30.76 -30.25 59.94
N MET A 291 -29.55 -29.67 60.01
CA MET A 291 -28.81 -29.53 61.27
C MET A 291 -29.57 -28.65 62.29
N LEU A 292 -30.15 -27.54 61.86
CA LEU A 292 -30.95 -26.68 62.74
C LEU A 292 -32.21 -27.37 63.25
N GLU A 293 -32.86 -28.20 62.43
CA GLU A 293 -34.03 -28.99 62.82
C GLU A 293 -33.68 -30.05 63.88
N VAL A 294 -32.58 -30.79 63.68
CA VAL A 294 -32.06 -31.74 64.67
C VAL A 294 -31.71 -31.01 65.98
N PHE A 295 -31.07 -29.84 65.89
CA PHE A 295 -30.70 -29.04 67.06
C PHE A 295 -31.94 -28.51 67.81
N ALA A 296 -32.95 -28.01 67.10
CA ALA A 296 -34.21 -27.57 67.70
C ALA A 296 -34.96 -28.73 68.38
N ASN A 297 -34.97 -29.91 67.76
CA ASN A 297 -35.55 -31.11 68.34
C ASN A 297 -34.79 -31.58 69.58
N ALA A 298 -33.45 -31.54 69.56
CA ALA A 298 -32.62 -31.88 70.71
C ALA A 298 -32.82 -30.89 71.88
N LEU A 299 -32.96 -29.59 71.61
CA LEU A 299 -33.31 -28.59 72.63
C LEU A 299 -34.70 -28.84 73.23
N LYS A 300 -35.70 -29.20 72.40
CA LYS A 300 -37.04 -29.55 72.86
C LYS A 300 -37.03 -30.80 73.74
N GLN A 301 -36.27 -31.83 73.35
CA GLN A 301 -36.07 -33.05 74.14
C GLN A 301 -35.34 -32.77 75.47
N ASN A 302 -34.29 -31.95 75.47
CA ASN A 302 -33.60 -31.54 76.70
C ASN A 302 -34.48 -30.69 77.61
N LYS A 303 -35.33 -29.80 77.06
CA LYS A 303 -36.32 -29.05 77.85
C LYS A 303 -37.36 -29.97 78.48
N ASN A 304 -37.76 -31.03 77.77
CA ASN A 304 -38.63 -32.08 78.30
C ASN A 304 -37.93 -32.98 79.34
N LEU A 305 -36.61 -33.18 79.26
CA LEU A 305 -35.82 -33.90 80.27
C LEU A 305 -35.64 -33.08 81.57
N ILE A 306 -35.52 -31.75 81.46
CA ILE A 306 -35.48 -30.85 82.62
C ILE A 306 -36.87 -30.73 83.26
N ALA A 307 -37.95 -30.75 82.47
CA ALA A 307 -39.32 -30.75 82.97
C ALA A 307 -39.81 -32.14 83.44
N GLY A 308 -39.13 -33.21 83.04
CA GLY A 308 -39.56 -34.61 83.21
C GLY A 308 -38.61 -35.47 84.04
N ARG A 309 -37.99 -34.92 85.10
CA ARG A 309 -37.24 -35.74 86.07
C ARG A 309 -38.21 -36.41 87.05
N GLY A 310 -38.93 -37.39 86.53
CA GLY A 310 -39.74 -38.34 87.28
C GLY A 310 -39.65 -39.71 86.63
N THR A 311 -38.90 -40.61 87.27
CA THR A 311 -38.99 -42.08 87.19
C THR A 311 -38.61 -42.82 85.89
N THR A 312 -37.42 -43.44 85.98
CA THR A 312 -37.16 -44.89 85.76
C THR A 312 -37.04 -45.44 84.34
N GLY A 313 -35.95 -46.19 84.10
CA GLY A 313 -35.98 -47.34 83.20
C GLY A 313 -34.84 -47.44 82.18
N SER A 314 -33.72 -48.00 82.61
CA SER A 314 -32.64 -48.53 81.76
C SER A 314 -33.16 -49.63 80.82
N LYS A 315 -32.75 -49.61 79.54
CA LYS A 315 -32.47 -50.82 78.75
C LYS A 315 -31.49 -50.53 77.60
N SER A 316 -30.36 -51.21 77.71
CA SER A 316 -29.32 -51.48 76.71
C SER A 316 -29.87 -52.33 75.54
N VAL A 317 -29.12 -52.37 74.43
CA VAL A 317 -29.07 -53.33 73.28
C VAL A 317 -28.85 -52.49 72.00
N SER A 318 -27.61 -52.30 71.51
CA SER A 318 -26.82 -53.17 70.61
C SER A 318 -27.53 -53.48 69.29
N ASP A 319 -27.07 -52.90 68.17
CA ASP A 319 -26.70 -53.71 67.00
C ASP A 319 -25.90 -52.91 65.96
N VAL A 320 -24.71 -53.44 65.70
CA VAL A 320 -23.76 -53.02 64.67
C VAL A 320 -24.00 -53.96 63.49
N HIS A 321 -24.35 -53.42 62.33
CA HIS A 321 -24.20 -54.16 61.07
C HIS A 321 -23.51 -53.32 60.01
N GLU A 322 -22.20 -53.56 59.97
CA GLU A 322 -21.27 -53.27 58.90
C GLU A 322 -21.64 -54.09 57.66
N LYS A 323 -21.80 -53.44 56.50
CA LYS A 323 -21.80 -54.11 55.20
C LYS A 323 -21.22 -53.24 54.09
N SER A 324 -20.02 -53.67 53.70
CA SER A 324 -19.47 -53.79 52.35
C SER A 324 -19.36 -52.56 51.44
N LEU A 325 -18.10 -52.17 51.25
CA LEU A 325 -17.53 -51.65 50.01
C LEU A 325 -17.89 -52.57 48.82
N GLU A 326 -18.44 -51.99 47.75
CA GLU A 326 -18.27 -52.49 46.39
C GLU A 326 -18.15 -51.31 45.42
N SER A 327 -16.94 -51.23 44.86
CA SER A 327 -16.55 -50.68 43.56
C SER A 327 -17.65 -50.07 42.68
N PHE A 328 -17.51 -48.78 42.34
CA PHE A 328 -17.99 -48.27 41.05
C PHE A 328 -16.85 -47.61 40.28
N THR A 329 -16.70 -48.11 39.06
CA THR A 329 -15.57 -47.98 38.15
C THR A 329 -15.54 -46.62 37.44
N LEU A 330 -14.31 -46.12 37.26
CA LEU A 330 -13.97 -44.99 36.40
C LEU A 330 -14.17 -45.41 34.93
N ASN A 331 -15.17 -44.86 34.25
CA ASN A 331 -15.31 -44.94 32.79
C ASN A 331 -15.23 -43.53 32.21
N GLY A 332 -14.07 -43.21 31.63
CA GLY A 332 -13.92 -42.03 30.76
C GLY A 332 -14.41 -42.32 29.34
N PRO A 333 -14.80 -41.30 28.56
CA PRO A 333 -14.84 -41.41 27.12
C PRO A 333 -13.59 -40.79 26.48
N ARG A 334 -12.94 -41.60 25.65
CA ARG A 334 -11.95 -41.20 24.65
C ARG A 334 -12.65 -40.68 23.38
N SER A 335 -12.08 -39.59 22.84
CA SER A 335 -11.92 -39.25 21.41
C SER A 335 -13.17 -38.77 20.62
N PRO A 336 -13.03 -38.03 19.48
CA PRO A 336 -11.83 -37.87 18.64
C PRO A 336 -11.46 -36.44 18.16
N THR A 337 -10.18 -36.36 17.81
CA THR A 337 -9.54 -35.63 16.69
C THR A 337 -10.45 -35.00 15.63
N SER A 338 -10.21 -33.72 15.35
CA SER A 338 -10.41 -33.12 14.01
C SER A 338 -9.34 -32.04 13.79
N ALA A 339 -8.30 -32.43 13.05
CA ALA A 339 -7.33 -31.52 12.45
C ALA A 339 -7.90 -31.06 11.10
N ASN A 340 -8.08 -29.75 10.93
CA ASN A 340 -8.28 -29.12 9.63
C ASN A 340 -7.32 -27.93 9.54
N GLY A 341 -6.19 -28.15 8.88
CA GLY A 341 -5.34 -27.09 8.36
C GLY A 341 -5.72 -26.80 6.91
N PRO A 342 -5.76 -25.53 6.47
CA PRO A 342 -5.91 -25.22 5.06
C PRO A 342 -4.57 -25.32 4.33
N SER A 343 -4.50 -26.25 3.39
CA SER A 343 -3.51 -26.37 2.34
C SER A 343 -3.77 -25.33 1.24
N TYR A 344 -2.85 -24.39 1.06
CA TYR A 344 -2.82 -23.53 -0.13
C TYR A 344 -2.05 -24.24 -1.23
N SER A 345 -2.78 -24.65 -2.26
CA SER A 345 -2.25 -25.21 -3.50
C SER A 345 -1.90 -24.09 -4.46
N THR A 346 -0.62 -24.05 -4.80
CA THR A 346 -0.01 -23.32 -5.91
C THR A 346 -0.67 -23.72 -7.23
N SER A 347 -1.42 -22.82 -7.84
CA SER A 347 -1.78 -22.92 -9.27
C SER A 347 -0.89 -21.96 -10.05
N GLN A 348 0.11 -22.56 -10.70
CA GLN A 348 0.66 -22.06 -11.94
C GLN A 348 -0.43 -22.10 -13.02
N LEU A 349 -0.53 -21.07 -13.85
CA LEU A 349 -0.81 -21.18 -15.28
C LEU A 349 -0.69 -19.78 -15.95
N LEU A 350 0.21 -19.75 -16.94
CA LEU A 350 0.33 -18.84 -18.10
C LEU A 350 0.52 -17.34 -17.88
#